data_AF-A0A351LCE0-F1
#
_entry.id   AF-A0A351LCE0-F1
#
_cell.length_a   1.000
_cell.length_b   1.000
_cell.length_c   1.000
_cell.angle_alpha   90.00
_cell.angle_beta   90.00
_cell.angle_gamma   90.00
#
_symmetry.space_group_name_H-M   'P 1'
#
loop_
_entity.id
_entity.type
_entity.pdbx_description
1 polymer ?
#
loop_
_entity_poly.entity_id
_entity_poly.type
_entity_poly.pdbx_seq_one_letter_code
_entity_poly.pdbx_strand_id
1 'polypeptide(L)'
;MMTTLYYPLLAHCNFDKNATLPIVLFEAFIFAGVGASFFILGKVKDKIWLRFLVMSVGVLIFELFTSPMWNNYKMGQWAYVYHDVSWILTIGWTSLILGAVLLVDKFLEHWQEWQRFGVYLGILTALIIPLEMIVVNLGIRSYAPEVLGAISGIFILGVPIEVLYYIPVFTGLVIAFYKYWSFVIDDELLIPVKGRKWRRSLWIAFLGVFLFEVMIEPMVRNEKFPQWSYVFHDISIILLAAWVLIIGVAAVAIARFFMHYHIIQRFCIALMITSALVWPLESWLIINGYRVYGETAVKSYIGFKTPITNLPVEITFAIPFYMALIIAFIRYWETVLDNKL
;
A
#
# COMPACT_ATOMS: atom_id res chain seq x y z
N MET A 1 46.30 -18.54 -1.25
CA MET A 1 46.31 -17.10 -1.60
C MET A 1 45.03 -16.81 -2.35
N MET A 2 44.16 -15.99 -1.75
CA MET A 2 42.88 -15.43 -2.24
C MET A 2 41.84 -16.38 -2.85
N THR A 3 41.02 -16.92 -1.95
CA THR A 3 39.60 -17.22 -2.16
C THR A 3 38.86 -15.98 -2.67
N THR A 4 38.44 -15.99 -3.94
CA THR A 4 37.41 -15.10 -4.47
C THR A 4 36.04 -15.52 -3.94
N LEU A 5 35.72 -15.08 -2.73
CA LEU A 5 34.34 -14.94 -2.26
C LEU A 5 33.67 -13.79 -3.04
N TYR A 6 33.34 -14.05 -4.30
CA TYR A 6 32.41 -13.19 -5.03
C TYR A 6 31.00 -13.53 -4.56
N TYR A 7 30.42 -12.61 -3.79
CA TYR A 7 29.03 -12.61 -3.32
C TYR A 7 28.07 -12.91 -4.49
N PRO A 8 27.34 -14.04 -4.51
CA PRO A 8 26.23 -14.24 -5.43
C PRO A 8 24.95 -13.53 -4.96
N LEU A 9 24.97 -12.86 -3.80
CA LEU A 9 23.81 -12.22 -3.17
C LEU A 9 23.39 -10.88 -3.82
N LEU A 10 24.08 -10.40 -4.84
CA LEU A 10 23.73 -9.19 -5.60
C LEU A 10 23.52 -9.47 -7.11
N ALA A 11 23.32 -10.73 -7.49
CA ALA A 11 23.15 -11.11 -8.89
C ALA A 11 21.70 -10.91 -9.37
N HIS A 12 21.58 -10.13 -10.45
CA HIS A 12 20.40 -9.92 -11.34
C HIS A 12 19.47 -8.72 -11.10
N CYS A 13 20.02 -7.52 -10.92
CA CYS A 13 19.35 -6.29 -11.35
C CYS A 13 20.17 -5.63 -12.48
N ASN A 14 20.04 -6.14 -13.70
CA ASN A 14 20.76 -5.65 -14.88
C ASN A 14 19.95 -4.55 -15.58
N PHE A 15 19.64 -3.47 -14.85
CA PHE A 15 18.92 -2.33 -15.40
C PHE A 15 19.76 -1.06 -15.34
N ASP A 16 19.53 -0.15 -16.29
CA ASP A 16 20.33 1.07 -16.46
C ASP A 16 20.12 2.02 -15.27
N LYS A 17 21.19 2.24 -14.51
CA LYS A 17 21.21 3.16 -13.35
C LYS A 17 21.91 4.49 -13.68
N ASN A 18 22.23 4.75 -14.94
CA ASN A 18 22.90 5.99 -15.31
C ASN A 18 21.90 7.15 -15.33
N ALA A 19 22.13 8.14 -14.47
CA ALA A 19 21.32 9.34 -14.43
C ALA A 19 21.49 10.16 -15.71
N THR A 20 20.37 10.47 -16.36
CA THR A 20 20.35 11.40 -17.50
C THR A 20 19.98 12.81 -17.02
N LEU A 21 20.37 13.85 -17.77
CA LEU A 21 20.05 15.23 -17.40
C LEU A 21 18.55 15.48 -17.15
N PRO A 22 17.60 14.99 -17.98
CA PRO A 22 16.17 15.12 -17.69
C PRO A 22 15.77 14.51 -16.35
N ILE A 23 16.40 13.43 -15.93
CA ILE A 23 16.09 12.74 -14.68
C ILE A 23 16.67 13.49 -13.48
N VAL A 24 17.88 14.03 -13.60
CA VAL A 24 18.45 14.89 -12.56
C VAL A 24 17.60 16.15 -12.35
N LEU A 25 17.09 16.74 -13.44
CA LEU A 25 16.16 17.87 -13.35
C LEU A 25 14.82 17.47 -12.71
N PHE A 26 14.32 16.28 -13.01
CA PHE A 26 13.14 15.71 -12.38
C PHE A 26 13.33 15.46 -10.87
N GLU A 27 14.48 14.90 -10.45
CA GLU A 27 14.82 14.72 -9.04
C GLU A 27 14.90 16.08 -8.31
N ALA A 28 15.56 17.07 -8.91
CA ALA A 28 15.61 18.43 -8.37
C ALA A 28 14.22 19.05 -8.24
N PHE A 29 13.33 18.83 -9.22
CA PHE A 29 11.93 19.24 -9.16
C PHE A 29 11.18 18.57 -8.00
N ILE A 30 11.37 17.27 -7.77
CA ILE A 30 10.80 16.58 -6.62
C ILE A 30 11.29 17.20 -5.31
N PHE A 31 12.60 17.42 -5.15
CA PHE A 31 13.15 18.02 -3.93
C PHE A 31 12.59 19.43 -3.69
N ALA A 32 12.51 20.25 -4.73
CA ALA A 32 11.90 21.58 -4.65
C ALA A 32 10.41 21.49 -4.26
N GLY A 33 9.66 20.55 -4.84
CA GLY A 33 8.26 20.29 -4.52
C GLY A 33 8.05 19.84 -3.08
N VAL A 34 8.90 18.94 -2.58
CA VAL A 34 8.89 18.49 -1.18
C VAL A 34 9.21 19.66 -0.24
N GLY A 35 10.25 20.45 -0.54
CA GLY A 35 10.59 21.65 0.23
C GLY A 35 9.46 22.68 0.28
N ALA A 36 8.82 22.95 -0.86
CA ALA A 36 7.66 23.83 -0.95
C ALA A 36 6.46 23.27 -0.16
N SER A 37 6.21 21.95 -0.25
CA SER A 37 5.17 21.25 0.51
C SER A 37 5.39 21.42 2.01
N PHE A 38 6.61 21.20 2.53
CA PHE A 38 6.91 21.42 3.94
C PHE A 38 6.68 22.88 4.38
N PHE A 39 7.08 23.84 3.56
CA PHE A 39 6.89 25.27 3.85
C PHE A 39 5.40 25.67 3.87
N ILE A 40 4.61 25.20 2.90
CA ILE A 40 3.18 25.52 2.81
C ILE A 40 2.39 24.78 3.89
N LEU A 41 2.58 23.47 3.99
CA LEU A 41 1.82 22.63 4.93
C LEU A 41 2.18 22.89 6.38
N GLY A 42 3.42 23.32 6.66
CA GLY A 42 3.84 23.78 7.98
C GLY A 42 3.07 25.00 8.49
N LYS A 43 2.39 25.75 7.59
CA LYS A 43 1.46 26.84 7.98
C LYS A 43 0.02 26.38 8.17
N VAL A 44 -0.32 25.17 7.72
CA VAL A 44 -1.68 24.62 7.74
C VAL A 44 -1.91 23.74 8.97
N LYS A 45 -0.91 22.92 9.33
CA LYS A 45 -1.04 21.93 10.40
C LYS A 45 0.28 21.73 11.15
N ASP A 46 0.18 21.54 12.46
CA ASP A 46 1.32 21.24 13.31
C ASP A 46 1.86 19.81 13.10
N LYS A 47 3.09 19.60 13.60
CA LYS A 47 3.80 18.30 13.55
C LYS A 47 3.92 17.76 12.13
N ILE A 48 4.13 18.65 11.15
CA ILE A 48 4.18 18.28 9.72
C ILE A 48 5.22 17.19 9.42
N TRP A 49 6.36 17.23 10.11
CA TRP A 49 7.40 16.20 9.99
C TRP A 49 6.88 14.81 10.38
N LEU A 50 6.17 14.69 11.50
CA LEU A 50 5.62 13.40 11.95
C LEU A 50 4.52 12.91 11.00
N ARG A 51 3.67 13.81 10.51
CA ARG A 51 2.64 13.50 9.51
C ARG A 51 3.25 13.01 8.20
N PHE A 52 4.32 13.66 7.76
CA PHE A 52 5.08 13.28 6.58
C PHE A 52 5.71 11.90 6.76
N LEU A 53 6.32 11.63 7.92
CA LEU A 53 6.91 10.32 8.22
C LEU A 53 5.86 9.19 8.23
N VAL A 54 4.69 9.43 8.84
CA VAL A 54 3.61 8.43 8.86
C VAL A 54 3.06 8.18 7.45
N MET A 55 2.86 9.24 6.67
CA MET A 55 2.44 9.11 5.28
C MET A 55 3.49 8.36 4.44
N SER A 56 4.78 8.68 4.62
CA SER A 56 5.85 8.04 3.85
C SER A 56 6.01 6.57 4.19
N VAL A 57 5.76 6.16 5.45
CA VAL A 57 5.68 4.74 5.82
C VAL A 57 4.53 4.05 5.07
N GLY A 58 3.36 4.67 4.98
CA GLY A 58 2.22 4.13 4.22
C GLY A 58 2.53 3.97 2.73
N VAL A 59 3.12 5.00 2.11
CA VAL A 59 3.57 4.96 0.70
C VAL A 59 4.67 3.92 0.50
N LEU A 60 5.66 3.84 1.38
CA LEU A 60 6.77 2.90 1.27
C LEU A 60 6.30 1.45 1.42
N ILE A 61 5.39 1.17 2.36
CA ILE A 61 4.77 -0.15 2.50
C ILE A 61 4.12 -0.57 1.17
N PHE A 62 3.37 0.34 0.56
CA PHE A 62 2.78 0.10 -0.74
C PHE A 62 3.86 -0.16 -1.79
N GLU A 63 4.84 0.73 -1.95
CA GLU A 63 5.86 0.61 -3.00
C GLU A 63 6.71 -0.65 -2.87
N LEU A 64 7.03 -1.07 -1.65
CA LEU A 64 7.71 -2.34 -1.40
C LEU A 64 6.86 -3.52 -1.86
N PHE A 65 5.58 -3.52 -1.48
CA PHE A 65 4.67 -4.62 -1.81
C PHE A 65 4.44 -4.74 -3.32
N THR A 66 4.27 -3.60 -3.99
CA THR A 66 3.96 -3.51 -5.43
C THR A 66 5.21 -3.35 -6.29
N SER A 67 6.40 -3.45 -5.71
CA SER A 67 7.67 -3.39 -6.45
C SER A 67 7.75 -4.34 -7.65
N PRO A 68 7.14 -5.55 -7.65
CA PRO A 68 7.16 -6.39 -8.84
C PRO A 68 6.25 -5.93 -9.99
N MET A 69 5.39 -4.93 -9.77
CA MET A 69 4.45 -4.42 -10.78
C MET A 69 5.08 -3.40 -11.73
N TRP A 70 6.19 -2.79 -11.33
CA TRP A 70 6.86 -1.78 -12.12
C TRP A 70 8.36 -1.88 -11.98
N ASN A 71 9.05 -1.38 -12.99
CA ASN A 71 10.48 -1.24 -12.96
C ASN A 71 10.82 0.25 -12.98
N ASN A 72 11.69 0.68 -12.08
CA ASN A 72 12.20 2.05 -12.06
C ASN A 72 13.63 2.07 -12.60
N TYR A 73 13.92 3.02 -13.49
CA TYR A 73 15.18 3.10 -14.21
C TYR A 73 15.83 4.47 -14.09
N LYS A 74 17.16 4.50 -14.31
CA LYS A 74 17.94 5.70 -14.61
C LYS A 74 17.93 6.81 -13.55
N MET A 75 17.49 6.55 -12.31
CA MET A 75 17.52 7.50 -11.18
C MET A 75 18.87 7.52 -10.40
N GLY A 76 19.93 6.88 -10.91
CA GLY A 76 21.17 6.76 -10.15
C GLY A 76 21.11 5.70 -9.04
N GLN A 77 22.25 5.12 -8.66
CA GLN A 77 22.29 4.07 -7.63
C GLN A 77 21.80 4.55 -6.25
N TRP A 78 21.93 5.85 -5.97
CA TRP A 78 21.54 6.45 -4.70
C TRP A 78 20.03 6.53 -4.50
N ALA A 79 19.23 6.49 -5.58
CA ALA A 79 17.79 6.73 -5.51
C ALA A 79 16.99 5.51 -5.06
N TYR A 80 17.60 4.31 -4.99
CA TYR A 80 16.92 3.04 -4.71
C TYR A 80 17.10 2.58 -3.26
N VAL A 81 16.03 2.10 -2.64
CA VAL A 81 16.03 1.56 -1.26
C VAL A 81 16.06 0.03 -1.27
N TYR A 82 15.22 -0.58 -2.10
CA TYR A 82 15.07 -2.02 -2.21
C TYR A 82 14.63 -2.38 -3.64
N HIS A 83 15.48 -3.12 -4.36
CA HIS A 83 15.34 -3.36 -5.81
C HIS A 83 15.04 -2.06 -6.57
N ASP A 84 13.82 -1.94 -7.08
CA ASP A 84 13.39 -0.86 -7.94
C ASP A 84 12.60 0.20 -7.15
N VAL A 85 12.41 0.04 -5.85
CA VAL A 85 11.74 1.04 -5.01
C VAL A 85 12.63 2.25 -4.82
N SER A 86 12.17 3.43 -5.27
CA SER A 86 12.91 4.68 -5.17
C SER A 86 12.42 5.58 -4.06
N TRP A 87 13.29 5.93 -3.10
CA TRP A 87 12.91 6.86 -2.02
C TRP A 87 12.59 8.27 -2.53
N ILE A 88 13.16 8.68 -3.68
CA ILE A 88 12.88 9.98 -4.29
C ILE A 88 11.42 10.01 -4.76
N LEU A 89 10.95 8.95 -5.43
CA LEU A 89 9.54 8.81 -5.78
C LEU A 89 8.67 8.71 -4.52
N THR A 90 9.08 7.93 -3.52
CA THR A 90 8.35 7.80 -2.25
C THR A 90 8.09 9.17 -1.62
N ILE A 91 9.11 10.04 -1.48
CA ILE A 91 8.94 11.37 -0.89
C ILE A 91 8.10 12.29 -1.77
N GLY A 92 8.21 12.19 -3.09
CA GLY A 92 7.39 12.96 -4.03
C GLY A 92 5.91 12.62 -3.88
N TRP A 93 5.57 11.33 -3.91
CA TRP A 93 4.20 10.86 -3.69
C TRP A 93 3.69 11.20 -2.29
N THR A 94 4.54 11.07 -1.27
CA THR A 94 4.20 11.45 0.11
C THR A 94 3.79 12.92 0.20
N SER A 95 4.59 13.84 -0.36
CA SER A 95 4.28 15.27 -0.36
C SER A 95 3.00 15.59 -1.12
N LEU A 96 2.77 14.92 -2.26
CA LEU A 96 1.56 15.11 -3.06
C LEU A 96 0.30 14.65 -2.30
N ILE A 97 0.32 13.42 -1.77
CA ILE A 97 -0.82 12.82 -1.06
C ILE A 97 -1.11 13.60 0.22
N LEU A 98 -0.09 13.88 1.05
CA LEU A 98 -0.25 14.65 2.27
C LEU A 98 -0.71 16.08 1.98
N GLY A 99 -0.18 16.69 0.90
CA GLY A 99 -0.60 17.98 0.40
C GLY A 99 -2.09 18.04 0.11
N ALA A 100 -2.59 17.12 -0.71
CA ALA A 100 -4.00 17.04 -1.04
C ALA A 100 -4.87 16.84 0.21
N VAL A 101 -4.49 15.90 1.10
CA VAL A 101 -5.27 15.61 2.32
C VAL A 101 -5.35 16.83 3.23
N LEU A 102 -4.23 17.46 3.56
CA LEU A 102 -4.21 18.60 4.51
C LEU A 102 -4.88 19.85 3.95
N LEU A 103 -4.72 20.13 2.64
CA LEU A 103 -5.37 21.27 2.02
C LEU A 103 -6.89 21.06 1.94
N VAL A 104 -7.35 19.87 1.56
CA VAL A 104 -8.78 19.57 1.54
C VAL A 104 -9.37 19.60 2.95
N ASP A 105 -8.66 19.08 3.96
CA ASP A 105 -9.08 19.19 5.37
C ASP A 105 -9.24 20.65 5.80
N LYS A 106 -8.34 21.52 5.34
CA LYS A 106 -8.37 22.95 5.67
C LYS A 106 -9.47 23.71 4.94
N PHE A 107 -9.67 23.45 3.66
CA PHE A 107 -10.64 24.20 2.84
C PHE A 107 -12.06 23.66 2.95
N LEU A 108 -12.23 22.37 3.24
CA LEU A 108 -13.53 21.70 3.38
C LEU A 108 -13.76 21.23 4.82
N GLU A 109 -13.33 22.01 5.81
CA GLU A 109 -13.40 21.64 7.24
C GLU A 109 -14.82 21.29 7.72
N HIS A 110 -15.85 21.87 7.10
CA HIS A 110 -17.27 21.68 7.41
C HIS A 110 -17.89 20.43 6.75
N TRP A 111 -17.18 19.78 5.83
CA TRP A 111 -17.68 18.61 5.14
C TRP A 111 -17.51 17.36 6.00
N GLN A 112 -18.42 16.39 5.82
CA GLN A 112 -18.31 15.10 6.50
C GLN A 112 -17.09 14.33 5.98
N GLU A 113 -16.51 13.48 6.82
CA GLU A 113 -15.26 12.80 6.47
C GLU A 113 -15.36 11.96 5.19
N TRP A 114 -16.49 11.31 4.92
CA TRP A 114 -16.67 10.55 3.67
C TRP A 114 -16.68 11.43 2.41
N GLN A 115 -17.16 12.67 2.53
CA GLN A 115 -17.17 13.62 1.42
C GLN A 115 -15.76 14.12 1.15
N ARG A 116 -15.03 14.50 2.21
CA ARG A 116 -13.62 14.87 2.11
C ARG A 116 -12.79 13.74 1.54
N PHE A 117 -13.05 12.50 1.97
CA PHE A 117 -12.37 11.31 1.44
C PHE A 117 -12.55 11.16 -0.06
N GLY A 118 -13.79 11.31 -0.56
CA GLY A 118 -14.06 11.34 -2.00
C GLY A 118 -13.32 12.46 -2.74
N VAL A 119 -13.22 13.65 -2.13
CA VAL A 119 -12.46 14.78 -2.70
C VAL A 119 -10.96 14.50 -2.73
N TYR A 120 -10.37 13.90 -1.68
CA TYR A 120 -8.96 13.51 -1.70
C TYR A 120 -8.68 12.58 -2.88
N LEU A 121 -9.50 11.54 -3.05
CA LEU A 121 -9.35 10.57 -4.13
C LEU A 121 -9.51 11.22 -5.51
N GLY A 122 -10.50 12.09 -5.68
CA GLY A 122 -10.74 12.80 -6.94
C GLY A 122 -9.56 13.69 -7.34
N ILE A 123 -9.06 14.52 -6.42
CA ILE A 123 -7.91 15.40 -6.66
C ILE A 123 -6.66 14.57 -6.94
N LEU A 124 -6.39 13.54 -6.14
CA LEU A 124 -5.20 12.71 -6.33
C LEU A 124 -5.25 11.91 -7.62
N THR A 125 -6.40 11.39 -8.03
CA THR A 125 -6.55 10.72 -9.33
C THR A 125 -6.23 11.71 -10.47
N ALA A 126 -6.75 12.93 -10.40
CA ALA A 126 -6.49 13.96 -11.41
C ALA A 126 -5.02 14.42 -11.46
N LEU A 127 -4.29 14.40 -10.33
CA LEU A 127 -2.89 14.83 -10.26
C LEU A 127 -1.89 13.69 -10.55
N ILE A 128 -2.16 12.48 -10.06
CA ILE A 128 -1.25 11.34 -10.19
C ILE A 128 -1.21 10.84 -11.63
N ILE A 129 -2.33 10.85 -12.38
CA ILE A 129 -2.36 10.36 -13.76
C ILE A 129 -1.39 11.15 -14.66
N PRO A 130 -1.43 12.49 -14.73
CA PRO A 130 -0.44 13.25 -15.51
C PRO A 130 1.00 13.04 -15.04
N LEU A 131 1.23 12.92 -13.73
CA LEU A 131 2.57 12.67 -13.20
C LEU A 131 3.09 11.30 -13.59
N GLU A 132 2.27 10.26 -13.51
CA GLU A 132 2.60 8.92 -13.97
C GLU A 132 2.90 8.93 -15.48
N MET A 133 2.11 9.64 -16.29
CA MET A 133 2.40 9.83 -17.71
C MET A 133 3.78 10.48 -17.91
N ILE A 134 4.13 11.52 -17.15
CA ILE A 134 5.45 12.15 -17.23
C ILE A 134 6.56 11.16 -16.87
N VAL A 135 6.42 10.44 -15.76
CA VAL A 135 7.43 9.48 -15.27
C VAL A 135 7.64 8.34 -16.27
N VAL A 136 6.56 7.80 -16.85
CA VAL A 136 6.63 6.76 -17.88
C VAL A 136 7.26 7.28 -19.18
N ASN A 137 6.86 8.47 -19.65
CA ASN A 137 7.41 9.05 -20.89
C ASN A 137 8.88 9.51 -20.75
N LEU A 138 9.32 9.87 -19.55
CA LEU A 138 10.74 10.11 -19.26
C LEU A 138 11.55 8.80 -19.19
N GLY A 139 10.90 7.64 -19.23
CA GLY A 139 11.52 6.33 -19.11
C GLY A 139 12.07 6.07 -17.70
N ILE A 140 11.52 6.76 -16.70
CA ILE A 140 11.85 6.56 -15.28
C ILE A 140 11.11 5.32 -14.76
N ARG A 141 9.89 5.04 -15.25
CA ARG A 141 9.08 3.90 -14.85
C ARG A 141 8.56 3.13 -16.06
N SER A 142 8.47 1.80 -15.94
CA SER A 142 7.73 0.93 -16.86
C SER A 142 6.89 -0.09 -16.09
N TYR A 143 5.88 -0.66 -16.76
CA TYR A 143 5.05 -1.73 -16.21
C TYR A 143 5.68 -3.10 -16.44
N ALA A 144 5.57 -3.99 -15.45
CA ALA A 144 6.01 -5.37 -15.57
C ALA A 144 5.12 -6.15 -16.57
N PRO A 145 5.64 -7.23 -17.19
CA PRO A 145 4.87 -8.04 -18.13
C PRO A 145 3.54 -8.56 -17.58
N GLU A 146 3.49 -8.88 -16.28
CA GLU A 146 2.28 -9.35 -15.62
C GLU A 146 1.21 -8.26 -15.53
N VAL A 147 1.61 -7.03 -15.24
CA VAL A 147 0.69 -5.87 -15.30
C VAL A 147 0.18 -5.68 -16.71
N LEU A 148 1.07 -5.73 -17.70
CA LEU A 148 0.69 -5.62 -19.11
C LEU A 148 -0.23 -6.76 -19.58
N GLY A 149 -0.15 -7.93 -18.95
CA GLY A 149 -1.03 -9.06 -19.22
C GLY A 149 -2.38 -8.99 -18.52
N ALA A 150 -2.49 -8.25 -17.41
CA ALA A 150 -3.73 -8.08 -16.64
C ALA A 150 -4.62 -6.92 -17.13
N ILE A 151 -4.03 -5.95 -17.84
CA ILE A 151 -4.75 -4.78 -18.39
C ILE A 151 -5.49 -5.11 -19.69
N SER A 152 -6.48 -4.28 -20.04
CA SER A 152 -7.29 -4.36 -21.26
C SER A 152 -6.53 -4.07 -22.57
N GLY A 153 -5.29 -3.59 -22.47
CA GLY A 153 -4.49 -3.16 -23.61
C GLY A 153 -4.79 -1.74 -24.12
N ILE A 154 -5.65 -0.99 -23.43
CA ILE A 154 -5.94 0.42 -23.75
C ILE A 154 -4.96 1.33 -23.00
N PHE A 155 -4.19 2.13 -23.76
CA PHE A 155 -3.22 3.08 -23.21
C PHE A 155 -3.53 4.52 -23.59
N ILE A 156 -3.27 5.44 -22.67
CA ILE A 156 -3.30 6.89 -22.88
C ILE A 156 -1.92 7.43 -22.51
N LEU A 157 -1.18 7.96 -23.49
CA LEU A 157 0.19 8.47 -23.31
C LEU A 157 1.14 7.48 -22.60
N GLY A 158 1.02 6.19 -22.93
CA GLY A 158 1.87 5.14 -22.35
C GLY A 158 1.39 4.58 -21.01
N VAL A 159 0.31 5.12 -20.43
CA VAL A 159 -0.27 4.66 -19.16
C VAL A 159 -1.56 3.87 -19.43
N PRO A 160 -1.76 2.69 -18.81
CA PRO A 160 -2.96 1.88 -18.98
C PRO A 160 -4.20 2.56 -18.38
N ILE A 161 -5.38 2.35 -18.99
CA ILE A 161 -6.64 2.97 -18.52
C ILE A 161 -7.05 2.52 -17.11
N GLU A 162 -6.63 1.32 -16.71
CA GLU A 162 -6.86 0.70 -15.40
C GLU A 162 -6.31 1.57 -14.26
N VAL A 163 -5.35 2.46 -14.57
CA VAL A 163 -4.83 3.47 -13.64
C VAL A 163 -5.96 4.29 -12.97
N LEU A 164 -7.10 4.46 -13.66
CA LEU A 164 -8.28 5.18 -13.18
C LEU A 164 -8.91 4.54 -11.95
N TYR A 165 -8.83 3.22 -11.79
CA TYR A 165 -9.30 2.53 -10.58
C TYR A 165 -8.16 2.12 -9.65
N TYR A 166 -6.95 1.85 -10.16
CA TYR A 166 -5.82 1.52 -9.30
C TYR A 166 -5.40 2.68 -8.40
N ILE A 167 -5.33 3.91 -8.93
CA ILE A 167 -4.95 5.08 -8.12
C ILE A 167 -5.89 5.27 -6.92
N PRO A 168 -7.22 5.34 -7.08
CA PRO A 168 -8.11 5.56 -5.93
C PRO A 168 -8.09 4.38 -4.95
N VAL A 169 -7.88 3.14 -5.41
CA VAL A 169 -7.73 1.96 -4.53
C VAL A 169 -6.48 2.10 -3.65
N PHE A 170 -5.33 2.34 -4.26
CA PHE A 170 -4.05 2.50 -3.57
C PHE A 170 -4.07 3.70 -2.63
N THR A 171 -4.41 4.88 -3.16
CA THR A 171 -4.41 6.12 -2.37
C THR A 171 -5.44 6.04 -1.24
N GLY A 172 -6.57 5.36 -1.45
CA GLY A 172 -7.55 5.11 -0.38
C GLY A 172 -6.96 4.35 0.80
N LEU A 173 -6.21 3.26 0.55
CA LEU A 173 -5.55 2.50 1.62
C LEU A 173 -4.48 3.34 2.34
N VAL A 174 -3.66 4.09 1.59
CA VAL A 174 -2.59 4.93 2.17
C VAL A 174 -3.14 6.12 2.95
N ILE A 175 -4.16 6.82 2.43
CA ILE A 175 -4.80 7.93 3.13
C ILE A 175 -5.45 7.43 4.41
N ALA A 176 -6.16 6.31 4.36
CA ALA A 176 -6.79 5.75 5.56
C ALA A 176 -5.74 5.28 6.58
N PHE A 177 -4.59 4.76 6.13
CA PHE A 177 -3.45 4.49 7.00
C PHE A 177 -2.97 5.76 7.70
N TYR A 178 -2.70 6.83 6.94
CA TYR A 178 -2.30 8.11 7.50
C TYR A 178 -3.33 8.69 8.48
N LYS A 179 -4.61 8.71 8.10
CA LYS A 179 -5.71 9.25 8.91
C LYS A 179 -5.97 8.42 10.18
N TYR A 180 -5.76 7.11 10.13
CA TYR A 180 -5.81 6.29 11.35
C TYR A 180 -4.75 6.75 12.37
N TRP A 181 -3.54 6.99 11.89
CA TRP A 181 -2.44 7.45 12.74
C TRP A 181 -2.53 8.92 13.12
N SER A 182 -3.27 9.76 12.37
CA SER A 182 -3.51 11.15 12.77
C SER A 182 -4.25 11.25 14.09
N PHE A 183 -5.14 10.30 14.42
CA PHE A 183 -5.76 10.23 15.75
C PHE A 183 -4.73 10.14 16.88
N VAL A 184 -3.59 9.48 16.63
CA VAL A 184 -2.48 9.36 17.58
C VAL A 184 -1.62 10.63 17.61
N ILE A 185 -1.38 11.23 16.44
CA ILE A 185 -0.58 12.46 16.32
C ILE A 185 -1.28 13.64 17.02
N ASP A 186 -2.60 13.70 16.89
CA ASP A 186 -3.46 14.77 17.39
C ASP A 186 -4.00 14.52 18.81
N ASP A 187 -3.72 13.33 19.38
CA ASP A 187 -4.23 12.91 20.69
C ASP A 187 -5.76 13.06 20.80
N GLU A 188 -6.47 12.65 19.75
CA GLU A 188 -7.92 12.80 19.67
C GLU A 188 -8.62 11.91 20.71
N LEU A 189 -9.58 12.51 21.42
CA LEU A 189 -10.40 11.80 22.41
C LEU A 189 -11.44 10.92 21.70
N LEU A 190 -11.06 9.66 21.47
CA LEU A 190 -11.92 8.67 20.85
C LEU A 190 -12.85 8.02 21.88
N ILE A 191 -14.16 8.07 21.65
CA ILE A 191 -15.14 7.44 22.54
C ILE A 191 -15.17 5.92 22.26
N PRO A 192 -14.88 5.06 23.24
CA PRO A 192 -14.99 3.61 23.06
C PRO A 192 -16.47 3.21 22.98
N VAL A 193 -16.93 2.80 21.79
CA VAL A 193 -18.30 2.32 21.59
C VAL A 193 -18.44 0.89 22.11
N LYS A 194 -19.27 0.71 23.16
CA LYS A 194 -19.51 -0.59 23.81
C LYS A 194 -20.24 -1.62 22.94
N GLY A 195 -20.93 -1.20 21.88
CA GLY A 195 -21.70 -2.07 20.99
C GLY A 195 -21.34 -1.86 19.52
N ARG A 196 -20.56 -2.78 18.95
CA ARG A 196 -20.23 -2.74 17.50
C ARG A 196 -21.42 -3.16 16.65
N LYS A 197 -21.74 -2.35 15.64
CA LYS A 197 -22.64 -2.75 14.56
C LYS A 197 -21.94 -3.76 13.65
N TRP A 198 -22.00 -5.04 14.03
CA TRP A 198 -21.24 -6.13 13.40
C TRP A 198 -21.38 -6.17 11.86
N ARG A 199 -22.59 -5.95 11.32
CA ARG A 199 -22.81 -5.89 9.86
C ARG A 199 -21.99 -4.80 9.18
N ARG A 200 -21.90 -3.61 9.78
CA ARG A 200 -21.12 -2.48 9.23
C ARG A 200 -19.62 -2.78 9.27
N SER A 201 -19.13 -3.32 10.40
CA SER A 201 -17.74 -3.76 10.53
C SER A 201 -17.37 -4.82 9.49
N LEU A 202 -18.27 -5.78 9.23
CA LEU A 202 -18.07 -6.81 8.21
C LEU A 202 -17.97 -6.20 6.81
N TRP A 203 -18.83 -5.24 6.47
CA TRP A 203 -18.76 -4.56 5.17
C TRP A 203 -17.49 -3.72 4.99
N ILE A 204 -17.04 -3.01 6.04
CA ILE A 204 -15.78 -2.24 5.99
C ILE A 204 -14.59 -3.19 5.85
N ALA A 205 -14.60 -4.32 6.57
CA ALA A 205 -13.57 -5.34 6.44
C ALA A 205 -13.55 -5.95 5.04
N PHE A 206 -14.72 -6.29 4.50
CA PHE A 206 -14.86 -6.77 3.13
C PHE A 206 -14.29 -5.76 2.13
N LEU A 207 -14.65 -4.49 2.26
CA LEU A 207 -14.14 -3.43 1.38
C LEU A 207 -12.62 -3.29 1.49
N GLY A 208 -12.07 -3.24 2.71
CA GLY A 208 -10.62 -3.13 2.91
C GLY A 208 -9.83 -4.30 2.31
N VAL A 209 -10.32 -5.54 2.49
CA VAL A 209 -9.73 -6.73 1.88
C VAL A 209 -9.91 -6.72 0.36
N PHE A 210 -11.07 -6.33 -0.14
CA PHE A 210 -11.33 -6.28 -1.58
C PHE A 210 -10.43 -5.26 -2.28
N LEU A 211 -10.29 -4.05 -1.72
CA LEU A 211 -9.37 -3.03 -2.22
C LEU A 211 -7.92 -3.55 -2.24
N PHE A 212 -7.52 -4.28 -1.20
CA PHE A 212 -6.22 -4.94 -1.20
C PHE A 212 -6.09 -5.99 -2.31
N GLU A 213 -7.05 -6.91 -2.47
CA GLU A 213 -6.97 -7.92 -3.53
C GLU A 213 -6.94 -7.28 -4.93
N VAL A 214 -7.70 -6.20 -5.16
CA VAL A 214 -7.62 -5.41 -6.41
C VAL A 214 -6.22 -4.83 -6.62
N MET A 215 -5.58 -4.32 -5.56
CA MET A 215 -4.24 -3.74 -5.62
C MET A 215 -3.17 -4.77 -6.04
N ILE A 216 -3.32 -6.02 -5.63
CA ILE A 216 -2.30 -7.07 -5.84
C ILE A 216 -2.60 -8.00 -7.01
N GLU A 217 -3.79 -7.88 -7.61
CA GLU A 217 -4.27 -8.75 -8.70
C GLU A 217 -3.25 -8.94 -9.83
N PRO A 218 -2.52 -7.90 -10.29
CA PRO A 218 -1.53 -8.10 -11.36
C PRO A 218 -0.33 -8.95 -10.95
N MET A 219 -0.07 -9.12 -9.66
CA MET A 219 1.08 -9.87 -9.15
C MET A 219 0.75 -11.31 -8.75
N VAL A 220 -0.52 -11.57 -8.44
CA VAL A 220 -0.94 -12.80 -7.79
C VAL A 220 -2.20 -13.32 -8.46
N ARG A 221 -2.07 -14.53 -9.02
CA ARG A 221 -3.20 -15.22 -9.62
C ARG A 221 -3.83 -16.21 -8.66
N ASN A 222 -5.13 -16.11 -8.44
CA ASN A 222 -5.84 -17.12 -7.66
C ASN A 222 -6.43 -18.20 -8.59
N GLU A 223 -5.95 -19.42 -8.44
CA GLU A 223 -6.31 -20.56 -9.30
C GLU A 223 -7.06 -21.62 -8.51
N LYS A 224 -7.67 -22.59 -9.23
CA LYS A 224 -8.30 -23.80 -8.68
C LYS A 224 -9.49 -23.55 -7.75
N PHE A 225 -9.97 -22.32 -7.61
CA PHE A 225 -11.24 -22.05 -6.96
C PHE A 225 -12.41 -22.38 -7.89
N PRO A 226 -13.60 -22.69 -7.35
CA PRO A 226 -14.79 -22.87 -8.17
C PRO A 226 -15.07 -21.62 -9.02
N GLN A 227 -15.42 -21.80 -10.30
CA GLN A 227 -15.63 -20.69 -11.25
C GLN A 227 -16.64 -19.65 -10.75
N TRP A 228 -17.69 -20.08 -10.05
CA TRP A 228 -18.71 -19.18 -9.49
C TRP A 228 -18.18 -18.25 -8.40
N SER A 229 -17.00 -18.56 -7.83
CA SER A 229 -16.44 -17.80 -6.72
C SER A 229 -15.68 -16.55 -7.17
N TYR A 230 -15.31 -16.46 -8.44
CA TYR A 230 -14.57 -15.32 -8.97
C TYR A 230 -15.50 -14.12 -9.18
N VAL A 231 -15.16 -12.98 -8.57
CA VAL A 231 -16.01 -11.77 -8.57
C VAL A 231 -15.41 -10.62 -9.38
N PHE A 232 -14.08 -10.54 -9.47
CA PHE A 232 -13.37 -9.55 -10.25
C PHE A 232 -12.07 -10.18 -10.75
N HIS A 233 -11.95 -10.39 -12.05
CA HIS A 233 -10.88 -11.18 -12.66
C HIS A 233 -10.69 -12.53 -11.94
N ASP A 234 -9.61 -12.70 -11.21
CA ASP A 234 -9.28 -13.90 -10.44
C ASP A 234 -9.42 -13.72 -8.92
N ILE A 235 -10.03 -12.64 -8.45
CA ILE A 235 -10.33 -12.45 -7.02
C ILE A 235 -11.51 -13.35 -6.63
N SER A 236 -11.28 -14.30 -5.71
CA SER A 236 -12.29 -15.24 -5.22
C SER A 236 -13.01 -14.74 -3.96
N ILE A 237 -14.35 -14.80 -3.95
CA ILE A 237 -15.18 -14.50 -2.79
C ILE A 237 -14.89 -15.42 -1.60
N ILE A 238 -14.45 -16.66 -1.85
CA ILE A 238 -14.08 -17.61 -0.80
C ILE A 238 -12.85 -17.10 -0.05
N LEU A 239 -11.85 -16.64 -0.81
CA LEU A 239 -10.62 -16.08 -0.26
C LEU A 239 -10.91 -14.77 0.49
N LEU A 240 -11.70 -13.87 -0.11
CA LEU A 240 -12.16 -12.64 0.54
C LEU A 240 -12.86 -12.94 1.88
N ALA A 241 -13.77 -13.92 1.90
CA ALA A 241 -14.47 -14.32 3.11
C ALA A 241 -13.52 -14.87 4.18
N ALA A 242 -12.51 -15.64 3.80
CA ALA A 242 -11.50 -16.16 4.72
C ALA A 242 -10.68 -15.02 5.36
N TRP A 243 -10.23 -14.05 4.57
CA TRP A 243 -9.51 -12.88 5.08
C TRP A 243 -10.37 -12.02 6.01
N VAL A 244 -11.62 -11.76 5.62
CA VAL A 244 -12.58 -11.01 6.44
C VAL A 244 -12.84 -11.74 7.76
N LEU A 245 -12.94 -13.07 7.75
CA LEU A 245 -13.08 -13.87 8.97
C LEU A 245 -11.87 -13.70 9.89
N ILE A 246 -10.65 -13.82 9.36
CA ILE A 246 -9.41 -13.66 10.14
C ILE A 246 -9.34 -12.27 10.79
N ILE A 247 -9.60 -11.22 10.02
CA ILE A 247 -9.62 -9.85 10.53
C ILE A 247 -10.75 -9.65 11.55
N GLY A 248 -11.91 -10.24 11.30
CA GLY A 248 -13.05 -10.23 12.23
C GLY A 248 -12.72 -10.89 13.56
N VAL A 249 -12.08 -12.07 13.55
CA VAL A 249 -11.61 -12.77 14.75
C VAL A 249 -10.61 -11.91 15.52
N ALA A 250 -9.60 -11.34 14.84
CA ALA A 250 -8.65 -10.44 15.45
C ALA A 250 -9.35 -9.22 16.08
N ALA A 251 -10.30 -8.62 15.37
CA ALA A 251 -11.06 -7.47 15.84
C ALA A 251 -11.89 -7.77 17.11
N VAL A 252 -12.47 -8.97 17.19
CA VAL A 252 -13.22 -9.45 18.37
C VAL A 252 -12.27 -9.74 19.53
N ALA A 253 -11.13 -10.40 19.27
CA ALA A 253 -10.13 -10.68 20.30
C ALA A 253 -9.59 -9.39 20.93
N ILE A 254 -9.26 -8.38 20.12
CA ILE A 254 -8.79 -7.07 20.61
C ILE A 254 -9.87 -6.37 21.42
N ALA A 255 -11.10 -6.33 20.91
CA ALA A 255 -12.19 -5.66 21.59
C ALA A 255 -12.53 -6.33 22.94
N ARG A 256 -12.41 -7.66 23.04
CA ARG A 256 -12.76 -8.38 24.26
C ARG A 256 -11.64 -8.40 25.29
N PHE A 257 -10.41 -8.63 24.87
CA PHE A 257 -9.29 -8.88 25.79
C PHE A 257 -8.33 -7.69 25.92
N PHE A 258 -8.22 -6.85 24.90
CA PHE A 258 -7.18 -5.82 24.80
C PHE A 258 -7.73 -4.39 24.72
N MET A 259 -9.02 -4.16 25.06
CA MET A 259 -9.66 -2.84 24.95
C MET A 259 -8.93 -1.75 25.76
N HIS A 260 -8.33 -2.15 26.90
CA HIS A 260 -7.65 -1.26 27.85
C HIS A 260 -6.26 -0.81 27.39
N TYR A 261 -5.68 -1.43 26.37
CA TYR A 261 -4.38 -1.02 25.83
C TYR A 261 -4.49 0.22 24.95
N HIS A 262 -3.37 0.93 24.83
CA HIS A 262 -3.26 2.11 23.98
C HIS A 262 -3.47 1.75 22.50
N ILE A 263 -3.92 2.72 21.68
CA ILE A 263 -4.22 2.51 20.25
C ILE A 263 -3.07 1.85 19.47
N ILE A 264 -1.83 2.27 19.77
CA ILE A 264 -0.60 1.70 19.16
C ILE A 264 -0.47 0.22 19.51
N GLN A 265 -0.60 -0.14 20.79
CA GLN A 265 -0.48 -1.52 21.26
C GLN A 265 -1.59 -2.39 20.66
N ARG A 266 -2.83 -1.90 20.63
CA ARG A 266 -3.96 -2.60 20.00
C ARG A 266 -3.71 -2.85 18.51
N PHE A 267 -3.13 -1.88 17.80
CA PHE A 267 -2.75 -2.03 16.40
C PHE A 267 -1.66 -3.10 16.23
N CYS A 268 -0.59 -3.07 17.03
CA CYS A 268 0.48 -4.07 16.99
C CYS A 268 -0.03 -5.48 17.32
N ILE A 269 -0.92 -5.61 18.30
CA ILE A 269 -1.55 -6.89 18.65
C ILE A 269 -2.45 -7.36 17.50
N ALA A 270 -3.23 -6.48 16.88
CA ALA A 270 -4.02 -6.79 15.69
C ALA A 270 -3.16 -7.33 14.57
N LEU A 271 -2.04 -6.64 14.32
CA LEU A 271 -1.11 -6.99 13.27
C LEU A 271 -0.45 -8.34 13.54
N MET A 272 -0.06 -8.61 14.78
CA MET A 272 0.51 -9.88 15.19
C MET A 272 -0.49 -11.04 15.03
N ILE A 273 -1.72 -10.88 15.53
CA ILE A 273 -2.77 -11.92 15.45
C ILE A 273 -3.12 -12.20 13.99
N THR A 274 -3.39 -11.16 13.21
CA THR A 274 -3.73 -11.32 11.78
C THR A 274 -2.58 -11.95 11.02
N SER A 275 -1.35 -11.48 11.19
CA SER A 275 -0.18 -12.06 10.51
C SER A 275 0.05 -13.53 10.88
N ALA A 276 -0.12 -13.88 12.17
CA ALA A 276 0.02 -15.26 12.64
C ALA A 276 -1.05 -16.21 12.07
N LEU A 277 -2.25 -15.70 11.74
CA LEU A 277 -3.32 -16.48 11.11
C LEU A 277 -3.21 -16.50 9.58
N VAL A 278 -2.80 -15.38 8.99
CA VAL A 278 -2.68 -15.20 7.54
C VAL A 278 -1.51 -16.01 6.99
N TRP A 279 -0.36 -15.98 7.67
CA TRP A 279 0.84 -16.67 7.22
C TRP A 279 0.68 -18.17 6.95
N PRO A 280 0.09 -18.99 7.84
CA PRO A 280 -0.12 -20.40 7.55
C PRO A 280 -1.17 -20.61 6.43
N LEU A 281 -2.21 -19.78 6.36
CA LEU A 281 -3.23 -19.88 5.31
C LEU A 281 -2.66 -19.54 3.94
N GLU A 282 -1.96 -18.41 3.83
CA GLU A 282 -1.25 -17.98 2.62
C GLU A 282 -0.24 -19.02 2.18
N SER A 283 0.51 -19.58 3.14
CA SER A 283 1.46 -20.66 2.87
C SER A 283 0.78 -21.90 2.28
N TRP A 284 -0.35 -22.30 2.86
CA TRP A 284 -1.12 -23.43 2.36
C TRP A 284 -1.66 -23.16 0.94
N LEU A 285 -2.16 -21.95 0.67
CA LEU A 285 -2.67 -21.57 -0.64
C LEU A 285 -1.58 -21.61 -1.72
N ILE A 286 -0.38 -21.11 -1.40
CA ILE A 286 0.76 -21.12 -2.33
C ILE A 286 1.24 -22.55 -2.60
N ILE A 287 1.44 -23.36 -1.55
CA ILE A 287 1.94 -24.74 -1.69
C ILE A 287 0.99 -25.60 -2.52
N ASN A 288 -0.33 -25.42 -2.37
CA ASN A 288 -1.33 -26.17 -3.13
C ASN A 288 -1.63 -25.56 -4.52
N GLY A 289 -1.00 -24.43 -4.87
CA GLY A 289 -1.20 -23.74 -6.14
C GLY A 289 -2.59 -23.14 -6.30
N TYR A 290 -3.20 -22.72 -5.19
CA TYR A 290 -4.39 -21.85 -5.22
C TYR A 290 -4.01 -20.39 -5.37
N ARG A 291 -2.79 -20.01 -4.98
CA ARG A 291 -2.28 -18.64 -5.07
C ARG A 291 -0.89 -18.67 -5.70
N VAL A 292 -0.79 -18.12 -6.91
CA VAL A 292 0.40 -18.23 -7.77
C VAL A 292 0.95 -16.84 -8.04
N TYR A 293 2.18 -16.59 -7.60
CA TYR A 293 2.86 -15.31 -7.85
C TYR A 293 3.45 -15.27 -9.26
N GLY A 294 3.41 -14.09 -9.89
CA GLY A 294 4.01 -13.84 -11.20
C GLY A 294 5.51 -14.06 -11.25
N GLU A 295 6.05 -14.29 -12.45
CA GLU A 295 7.48 -14.60 -12.62
C GLU A 295 8.38 -13.47 -12.15
N THR A 296 8.01 -12.22 -12.42
CA THR A 296 8.76 -11.03 -12.00
C THR A 296 8.82 -10.95 -10.48
N ALA A 297 7.73 -11.25 -9.78
CA ALA A 297 7.73 -11.31 -8.31
C ALA A 297 8.66 -12.42 -7.80
N VAL A 298 8.60 -13.61 -8.41
CA VAL A 298 9.45 -14.74 -8.01
C VAL A 298 10.93 -14.49 -8.27
N LYS A 299 11.28 -13.83 -9.38
CA LYS A 299 12.66 -13.47 -9.75
C LYS A 299 13.26 -12.42 -8.81
N SER A 300 12.43 -11.61 -8.16
CA SER A 300 12.88 -10.59 -7.22
C SER A 300 13.19 -11.13 -5.82
N TYR A 301 12.89 -12.41 -5.53
CA TYR A 301 13.22 -12.99 -4.23
C TYR A 301 14.73 -13.19 -4.06
N ILE A 302 15.24 -12.86 -2.88
CA ILE A 302 16.65 -12.97 -2.49
C ILE A 302 17.10 -14.44 -2.31
N GLY A 303 16.17 -15.39 -2.42
CA GLY A 303 16.42 -16.83 -2.37
C GLY A 303 16.36 -17.45 -0.97
N PHE A 304 16.21 -16.66 0.09
CA PHE A 304 15.99 -17.20 1.44
C PHE A 304 14.56 -17.70 1.60
N LYS A 305 14.42 -18.87 2.25
CA LYS A 305 13.12 -19.50 2.50
C LYS A 305 12.90 -19.70 4.00
N THR A 306 11.65 -19.63 4.42
CA THR A 306 11.25 -19.93 5.80
C THR A 306 11.49 -21.41 6.12
N PRO A 307 11.98 -21.74 7.33
CA PRO A 307 12.29 -23.13 7.68
C PRO A 307 11.04 -24.02 7.81
N ILE A 308 9.88 -23.43 8.11
CA ILE A 308 8.63 -24.16 8.38
C ILE A 308 7.82 -24.39 7.10
N THR A 309 7.61 -23.33 6.30
CA THR A 309 6.72 -23.39 5.14
C THR A 309 7.47 -23.48 3.81
N ASN A 310 8.81 -23.36 3.83
CA ASN A 310 9.66 -23.33 2.64
C ASN A 310 9.25 -22.24 1.63
N LEU A 311 8.63 -21.17 2.13
CA LEU A 311 8.24 -20.02 1.33
C LEU A 311 9.33 -18.94 1.33
N PRO A 312 9.46 -18.14 0.26
CA PRO A 312 10.29 -16.96 0.24
C PRO A 312 10.02 -16.05 1.45
N VAL A 313 11.09 -15.53 2.06
CA VAL A 313 10.99 -14.66 3.24
C VAL A 313 10.23 -13.37 2.92
N GLU A 314 10.31 -12.87 1.69
CA GLU A 314 9.62 -11.69 1.19
C GLU A 314 8.11 -11.81 1.36
N ILE A 315 7.53 -12.99 1.05
CA ILE A 315 6.10 -13.24 1.24
C ILE A 315 5.75 -13.14 2.73
N THR A 316 6.60 -13.69 3.60
CA THR A 316 6.38 -13.67 5.05
C THR A 316 6.46 -12.25 5.62
N PHE A 317 7.39 -11.42 5.13
CA PHE A 317 7.51 -10.02 5.52
C PHE A 317 6.45 -9.11 4.89
N ALA A 318 5.94 -9.45 3.71
CA ALA A 318 4.87 -8.71 3.05
C ALA A 318 3.56 -8.75 3.86
N ILE A 319 3.25 -9.89 4.50
CA ILE A 319 2.04 -10.11 5.31
C ILE A 319 1.76 -8.99 6.32
N PRO A 320 2.67 -8.71 7.27
CA PRO A 320 2.43 -7.65 8.24
C PRO A 320 2.35 -6.26 7.58
N PHE A 321 3.02 -6.03 6.46
CA PHE A 321 2.96 -4.73 5.80
C PHE A 321 1.60 -4.46 5.15
N TYR A 322 1.06 -5.41 4.38
CA TYR A 322 -0.27 -5.18 3.82
C TYR A 322 -1.39 -5.26 4.86
N MET A 323 -1.24 -6.12 5.87
CA MET A 323 -2.19 -6.15 6.98
C MET A 323 -2.20 -4.82 7.74
N ALA A 324 -1.08 -4.10 7.82
CA ALA A 324 -1.04 -2.77 8.42
C ALA A 324 -1.94 -1.78 7.66
N LEU A 325 -1.91 -1.78 6.32
CA LEU A 325 -2.79 -0.93 5.50
C LEU A 325 -4.27 -1.32 5.67
N ILE A 326 -4.60 -2.61 5.57
CA ILE A 326 -5.97 -3.10 5.68
C ILE A 326 -6.54 -2.81 7.07
N ILE A 327 -5.79 -3.12 8.13
CA ILE A 327 -6.23 -2.87 9.51
C ILE A 327 -6.42 -1.38 9.73
N ALA A 328 -5.47 -0.54 9.31
CA ALA A 328 -5.60 0.91 9.49
C ALA A 328 -6.82 1.45 8.73
N PHE A 329 -7.07 1.00 7.50
CA PHE A 329 -8.26 1.33 6.72
C PHE A 329 -9.54 0.99 7.48
N ILE A 330 -9.66 -0.24 7.98
CA ILE A 330 -10.84 -0.69 8.71
C ILE A 330 -11.02 0.11 10.00
N ARG A 331 -9.96 0.29 10.77
CA ARG A 331 -10.01 0.98 12.07
C ARG A 331 -10.34 2.46 11.91
N TYR A 332 -9.80 3.12 10.88
CA TYR A 332 -10.12 4.50 10.55
C TYR A 332 -11.62 4.66 10.28
N TRP A 333 -12.18 3.90 9.34
CA TRP A 333 -13.60 4.02 9.00
C TRP A 333 -14.53 3.62 10.14
N GLU A 334 -14.19 2.58 10.91
CA GLU A 334 -14.96 2.26 12.11
C GLU A 334 -14.96 3.42 13.10
N THR A 335 -13.80 4.03 13.34
CA THR A 335 -13.65 5.15 14.29
C THR A 335 -14.44 6.38 13.84
N VAL A 336 -14.32 6.76 12.57
CA VAL A 336 -15.07 7.88 11.97
C VAL A 336 -16.57 7.66 12.10
N LEU A 337 -17.07 6.47 11.73
CA LEU A 337 -18.50 6.16 11.74
C LEU A 337 -19.07 5.95 13.16
N ASP A 338 -18.22 5.60 14.13
CA ASP A 338 -18.59 5.46 15.54
C ASP A 338 -18.63 6.81 16.26
N ASN A 339 -17.71 7.71 15.95
CA ASN A 339 -17.61 9.03 16.56
C ASN A 339 -18.38 10.13 15.78
N LYS A 340 -18.96 9.79 14.61
CA LYS A 340 -19.68 10.71 13.71
C LYS A 340 -18.84 11.92 13.31
N LEU A 341 -17.58 11.66 12.94
CA LEU A 341 -16.61 12.67 12.51
C LEU A 341 -16.81 13.14 11.07
#